data_AF-A0A925LJF4-F1
#
_entry.id   AF-A0A925LJF4-F1
#
_cell.length_a   1.000
_cell.length_b   1.000
_cell.length_c   1.000
_cell.angle_alpha   90.00
_cell.angle_beta   90.00
_cell.angle_gamma   90.00
#
_symmetry.space_group_name_H-M   'P 1'
#
loop_
_entity.id
_entity.type
_entity.pdbx_description
1 polymer ?
#
loop_
_entity_poly.entity_id
_entity_poly.type
_entity_poly.pdbx_seq_one_letter_code
_entity_poly.pdbx_strand_id
1 'polypeptide(L)'
;MCAEINPALLTGIFALSGVALSQATTATLSFLDKSHKRKVLLREKYEELSSCFLASFEMPQKLMIYQGSTEAIHPLTHQVYGNKMNMLALLYFPQLQEIIGHYIESYSSLCLVSFSFYDSNDNRPLGTQINQNQDYIKVSNEHISARDRLQDEIQRHSAMYTNV
;
A
#
# COMPACT_ATOMS: atom_id res chain seq x y z
N MET A 1 33.13 67.04 2.58
CA MET A 1 33.96 65.95 2.02
C MET A 1 33.01 64.86 1.55
N CYS A 2 32.85 64.70 0.23
CA CYS A 2 32.08 63.60 -0.34
C CYS A 2 32.94 62.34 -0.24
N ALA A 3 32.41 61.27 0.37
CA ALA A 3 33.11 60.00 0.45
C ALA A 3 33.29 59.43 -0.97
N GLU A 4 34.52 59.22 -1.40
CA GLU A 4 34.83 58.45 -2.61
C GLU A 4 34.51 56.98 -2.34
N ILE A 5 33.44 56.50 -2.94
CA ILE A 5 33.08 55.08 -2.86
C ILE A 5 33.99 54.33 -3.83
N ASN A 6 34.83 53.43 -3.31
CA ASN A 6 35.75 52.64 -4.11
C ASN A 6 34.96 51.70 -5.06
N PRO A 7 35.03 51.90 -6.39
CA PRO A 7 34.23 51.15 -7.35
C PRO A 7 34.54 49.64 -7.33
N ALA A 8 35.75 49.24 -6.94
CA ALA A 8 36.13 47.83 -6.79
C ALA A 8 35.40 47.15 -5.61
N LEU A 9 35.09 47.92 -4.56
CA LEU A 9 34.37 47.43 -3.39
C LEU A 9 32.87 47.30 -3.72
N LEU A 10 32.34 48.21 -4.52
CA LEU A 10 30.98 48.15 -5.06
C LEU A 10 30.79 46.90 -5.95
N THR A 11 31.70 46.67 -6.91
CA THR A 11 31.63 45.49 -7.80
C THR A 11 31.81 44.18 -7.06
N GLY A 12 32.68 44.13 -6.04
CA GLY A 12 32.83 42.97 -5.16
C GLY A 12 31.55 42.63 -4.40
N ILE A 13 30.84 43.63 -3.85
CA ILE A 13 29.57 43.42 -3.14
C ILE A 13 28.48 42.92 -4.09
N PHE A 14 28.38 43.49 -5.30
CA PHE A 14 27.40 43.03 -6.29
C PHE A 14 27.69 41.60 -6.78
N ALA A 15 28.96 41.27 -7.01
CA ALA A 15 29.35 39.91 -7.38
C ALA A 15 29.03 38.88 -6.29
N LEU A 16 29.34 39.18 -5.02
CA LEU A 16 29.01 38.32 -3.88
C LEU A 16 27.49 38.18 -3.68
N SER A 17 26.74 39.27 -3.87
CA SER A 17 25.28 39.26 -3.80
C SER A 17 24.66 38.40 -4.90
N GLY A 18 25.19 38.47 -6.13
CA GLY A 18 24.78 37.61 -7.24
C GLY A 18 25.06 36.12 -6.97
N VAL A 19 26.22 35.79 -6.39
CA VAL A 19 26.56 34.42 -5.97
C VAL A 19 25.62 33.94 -4.86
N ALA A 20 25.35 34.76 -3.85
CA ALA A 20 24.43 34.41 -2.76
C ALA A 20 23.00 34.15 -3.26
N LEU A 21 22.50 35.01 -4.17
CA LEU A 21 21.19 34.83 -4.79
C LEU A 21 21.12 33.55 -5.62
N SER A 22 22.16 33.25 -6.41
CA SER A 22 22.26 32.02 -7.20
C SER A 22 22.29 30.76 -6.33
N GLN A 23 23.00 30.80 -5.21
CA GLN A 23 22.99 29.67 -4.26
C GLN A 23 21.63 29.51 -3.58
N ALA A 24 20.96 30.61 -3.22
CA ALA A 24 19.62 30.58 -2.63
C ALA A 24 18.56 30.02 -3.61
N THR A 25 18.59 30.42 -4.88
CA THR A 25 17.69 29.88 -5.90
C THR A 25 17.97 28.40 -6.15
N THR A 26 19.24 27.99 -6.23
CA THR A 26 19.63 26.59 -6.40
C THR A 26 19.17 25.72 -5.22
N ALA A 27 19.34 26.20 -3.98
CA ALA A 27 18.86 25.50 -2.80
C ALA A 27 17.33 25.35 -2.80
N THR A 28 16.62 26.40 -3.19
CA THR A 28 15.15 26.39 -3.30
C THR A 28 14.68 25.41 -4.38
N LEU A 29 15.30 25.44 -5.57
CA LEU A 29 15.02 24.49 -6.66
C LEU A 29 15.29 23.05 -6.24
N SER A 30 16.40 22.78 -5.55
CA SER A 30 16.72 21.43 -5.06
C SER A 30 15.71 20.95 -4.03
N PHE A 31 15.24 21.83 -3.14
CA PHE A 31 14.21 21.50 -2.17
C PHE A 31 12.86 21.18 -2.86
N LEU A 32 12.46 22.00 -3.83
CA LEU A 32 11.24 21.78 -4.60
C LEU A 32 11.30 20.47 -5.41
N ASP A 33 12.44 20.17 -6.04
CA ASP A 33 12.65 18.94 -6.79
C ASP A 33 12.57 17.69 -5.88
N LYS A 34 13.21 17.74 -4.70
CA LYS A 34 13.10 16.65 -3.70
C LYS A 34 11.67 16.46 -3.21
N SER A 35 10.95 17.56 -2.96
CA SER A 35 9.56 17.53 -2.54
C SER A 35 8.65 16.92 -3.61
N HIS A 36 8.82 17.36 -4.87
CA HIS A 36 8.09 16.83 -6.01
C HIS A 36 8.35 15.33 -6.21
N LYS A 37 9.62 14.91 -6.22
CA LYS A 37 10.02 13.49 -6.33
C LYS A 37 9.41 12.64 -5.22
N ARG A 38 9.38 13.15 -3.98
CA ARG A 38 8.74 12.45 -2.87
C ARG A 38 7.23 12.30 -3.09
N LYS A 39 6.54 13.35 -3.53
CA LYS A 39 5.10 13.28 -3.84
C LYS A 39 4.81 12.25 -4.94
N VAL A 40 5.59 12.26 -6.02
CA VAL A 40 5.45 11.30 -7.13
C VAL A 40 5.67 9.88 -6.61
N LEU A 41 6.74 9.63 -5.85
CA LEU A 41 7.01 8.31 -5.27
C LEU A 41 5.87 7.84 -4.37
N LEU A 42 5.34 8.70 -3.49
CA LEU A 42 4.24 8.32 -2.59
C LEU A 42 2.97 7.96 -3.38
N ARG A 43 2.66 8.72 -4.44
CA ARG A 43 1.54 8.40 -5.33
C ARG A 43 1.73 7.05 -6.02
N GLU A 44 2.88 6.81 -6.62
CA GLU A 44 3.20 5.53 -7.29
C GLU A 44 3.06 4.35 -6.32
N LYS A 45 3.59 4.49 -5.10
CA LYS A 45 3.47 3.45 -4.06
C LYS A 45 2.03 3.25 -3.60
N TYR A 46 1.22 4.30 -3.63
CA TYR A 46 -0.20 4.23 -3.28
C TYR A 46 -1.02 3.49 -4.34
N GLU A 47 -0.73 3.76 -5.62
CA GLU A 47 -1.30 3.05 -6.77
C GLU A 47 -0.86 1.56 -6.75
N GLU A 48 0.39 1.27 -6.39
CA GLU A 48 0.90 -0.10 -6.20
C GLU A 48 0.17 -0.83 -5.05
N LEU A 49 -0.06 -0.16 -3.92
CA LEU A 49 -0.82 -0.71 -2.79
C LEU A 49 -2.25 -1.03 -3.21
N SER A 50 -2.91 -0.11 -3.90
CA SER A 50 -4.27 -0.28 -4.40
C SER A 50 -4.36 -1.44 -5.39
N SER A 51 -3.37 -1.59 -6.26
CA SER A 51 -3.27 -2.72 -7.19
C SER A 51 -3.11 -4.05 -6.46
N CYS A 52 -2.29 -4.11 -5.41
CA CYS A 52 -2.16 -5.29 -4.56
C CYS A 52 -3.48 -5.61 -3.84
N PHE A 53 -4.20 -4.60 -3.34
CA PHE A 53 -5.51 -4.78 -2.72
C PHE A 53 -6.50 -5.43 -3.69
N LEU A 54 -6.66 -4.88 -4.90
CA LEU A 54 -7.56 -5.46 -5.89
C LEU A 54 -7.14 -6.89 -6.29
N ALA A 55 -5.85 -7.13 -6.49
CA ALA A 55 -5.34 -8.46 -6.83
C ALA A 55 -5.58 -9.50 -5.73
N SER A 56 -5.67 -9.07 -4.46
CA SER A 56 -5.96 -9.98 -3.34
C SER A 56 -7.38 -10.57 -3.39
N PHE A 57 -8.32 -9.97 -4.14
CA PHE A 57 -9.70 -10.45 -4.24
C PHE A 57 -9.82 -11.75 -5.02
N GLU A 58 -8.83 -12.09 -5.85
CA GLU A 58 -8.81 -13.33 -6.60
C GLU A 58 -8.60 -14.56 -5.70
N MET A 59 -7.90 -14.40 -4.57
CA MET A 59 -7.48 -15.55 -3.77
C MET A 59 -8.66 -16.28 -3.09
N PRO A 60 -9.61 -15.60 -2.42
CA PRO A 60 -10.81 -16.27 -1.90
C PRO A 60 -11.58 -17.04 -2.98
N GLN A 61 -11.72 -16.45 -4.17
CA GLN A 61 -12.42 -17.11 -5.28
C GLN A 61 -11.69 -18.37 -5.75
N LYS A 62 -10.37 -18.30 -5.95
CA LYS A 62 -9.54 -19.46 -6.33
C LYS A 62 -9.61 -20.57 -5.29
N LEU A 63 -9.66 -20.21 -4.01
CA LEU A 63 -9.84 -21.16 -2.92
C LEU A 63 -11.20 -21.87 -2.99
N MET A 64 -12.29 -21.15 -3.29
CA MET A 64 -13.64 -21.73 -3.32
C MET A 64 -13.88 -22.69 -4.49
N ILE A 65 -13.27 -22.43 -5.65
CA ILE A 65 -13.38 -23.32 -6.82
C ILE A 65 -12.35 -24.45 -6.82
N TYR A 66 -11.50 -24.51 -5.78
CA TYR A 66 -10.45 -25.49 -5.71
C TYR A 66 -11.01 -26.92 -5.62
N GLN A 67 -10.47 -27.78 -6.47
CA GLN A 67 -10.77 -29.21 -6.54
C GLN A 67 -9.48 -29.92 -6.94
N GLY A 68 -8.79 -30.52 -5.99
CA GLY A 68 -7.49 -31.13 -6.24
C GLY A 68 -6.97 -31.95 -5.07
N SER A 69 -5.66 -31.91 -4.82
CA SER A 69 -5.05 -32.58 -3.68
C SER A 69 -4.80 -31.59 -2.54
N THR A 70 -4.70 -32.11 -1.31
CA THR A 70 -4.41 -31.28 -0.13
C THR A 70 -3.08 -30.53 -0.26
N GLU A 71 -2.09 -31.05 -0.98
CA GLU A 71 -0.82 -30.35 -1.19
C GLU A 71 -0.96 -29.13 -2.12
N ALA A 72 -1.82 -29.23 -3.14
CA ALA A 72 -1.97 -28.19 -4.14
C ALA A 72 -2.91 -27.04 -3.71
N ILE A 73 -3.58 -27.16 -2.56
CA ILE A 73 -4.33 -26.05 -1.97
C ILE A 73 -3.43 -25.10 -1.15
N HIS A 74 -2.30 -25.57 -0.62
CA HIS A 74 -1.38 -24.76 0.20
C HIS A 74 -0.90 -23.48 -0.50
N PRO A 75 -0.51 -23.49 -1.80
CA PRO A 75 -0.14 -22.26 -2.49
C PRO A 75 -1.26 -21.21 -2.54
N LEU A 76 -2.54 -21.63 -2.45
CA LEU A 76 -3.68 -20.72 -2.45
C LEU A 76 -3.89 -20.03 -1.10
N THR A 77 -3.26 -20.51 -0.03
CA THR A 77 -3.29 -19.84 1.29
C THR A 77 -2.16 -18.83 1.46
N HIS A 78 -1.21 -18.77 0.50
CA HIS A 78 -0.13 -17.80 0.51
C HIS A 78 -0.63 -16.40 0.12
N GLN A 79 -0.66 -15.50 1.10
CA GLN A 79 -1.14 -14.12 0.96
C GLN A 79 -0.11 -13.18 0.35
N VAL A 80 0.37 -13.49 -0.86
CA VAL A 80 1.44 -12.72 -1.51
C VAL A 80 1.09 -11.23 -1.60
N TYR A 81 -0.13 -10.91 -2.05
CA TYR A 81 -0.58 -9.51 -2.17
C TYR A 81 -0.85 -8.86 -0.81
N GLY A 82 -1.39 -9.60 0.17
CA GLY A 82 -1.52 -9.13 1.56
C GLY A 82 -0.18 -8.72 2.15
N ASN A 83 0.82 -9.59 2.05
CA ASN A 83 2.18 -9.34 2.53
C ASN A 83 2.83 -8.15 1.82
N LYS A 84 2.63 -8.00 0.51
CA LYS A 84 3.10 -6.82 -0.24
C LYS A 84 2.45 -5.53 0.26
N MET A 85 1.13 -5.52 0.47
CA MET A 85 0.42 -4.37 1.04
C MET A 85 0.97 -4.00 2.42
N ASN A 86 1.20 -5.00 3.29
CA ASN A 86 1.75 -4.75 4.62
C ASN A 86 3.15 -4.12 4.56
N MET A 87 4.01 -4.60 3.65
CA MET A 87 5.33 -4.01 3.44
C MET A 87 5.26 -2.57 2.91
N LEU A 88 4.34 -2.29 2.00
CA LEU A 88 4.09 -0.92 1.53
C LEU A 88 3.58 -0.02 2.66
N ALA A 89 2.69 -0.53 3.51
CA ALA A 89 2.17 0.21 4.67
C ALA A 89 3.27 0.54 5.67
N LEU A 90 4.14 -0.43 6.00
CA LEU A 90 5.28 -0.23 6.89
C LEU A 90 6.25 0.85 6.41
N LEU A 91 6.48 0.92 5.10
CA LEU A 91 7.48 1.82 4.52
C LEU A 91 6.93 3.21 4.19
N TYR A 92 5.68 3.29 3.72
CA TYR A 92 5.13 4.50 3.09
C TYR A 92 3.81 4.98 3.69
N PHE A 93 2.99 4.07 4.24
CA PHE A 93 1.61 4.37 4.65
C PHE A 93 1.28 3.83 6.05
N PRO A 94 1.94 4.33 7.11
CA PRO A 94 1.79 3.81 8.46
C PRO A 94 0.34 3.85 8.98
N GLN A 95 -0.47 4.80 8.48
CA GLN A 95 -1.89 4.92 8.81
C GLN A 95 -2.72 3.70 8.38
N LEU A 96 -2.28 2.99 7.33
CA LEU A 96 -2.98 1.82 6.80
C LEU A 96 -2.48 0.51 7.40
N GLN A 97 -1.42 0.53 8.22
CA GLN A 97 -0.75 -0.68 8.70
C GLN A 97 -1.69 -1.57 9.52
N GLU A 98 -2.39 -1.00 10.49
CA GLU A 98 -3.29 -1.75 11.37
C GLU A 98 -4.43 -2.39 10.57
N ILE A 99 -5.09 -1.61 9.71
CA ILE A 99 -6.23 -2.09 8.93
C ILE A 99 -5.83 -3.16 7.90
N ILE A 100 -4.65 -3.02 7.28
CA ILE A 100 -4.08 -4.05 6.40
C ILE A 100 -3.74 -5.32 7.19
N GLY A 101 -3.20 -5.17 8.41
CA GLY A 101 -2.94 -6.30 9.31
C GLY A 101 -4.21 -7.09 9.61
N HIS A 102 -5.30 -6.41 9.98
CA HIS A 102 -6.59 -7.05 10.21
C HIS A 102 -7.17 -7.72 8.95
N TYR A 103 -7.00 -7.12 7.78
CA TYR A 103 -7.41 -7.74 6.52
C TYR A 103 -6.66 -9.06 6.27
N ILE A 104 -5.33 -9.07 6.44
CA ILE A 104 -4.48 -10.27 6.30
C ILE A 104 -4.86 -11.36 7.31
N GLU A 105 -5.09 -10.97 8.56
CA GLU A 105 -5.51 -11.89 9.61
C GLU A 105 -6.86 -12.53 9.29
N SER A 106 -7.84 -11.72 8.85
CA SER A 106 -9.17 -12.23 8.46
C SER A 106 -9.09 -13.24 7.31
N TYR A 107 -8.22 -13.03 6.33
CA TYR A 107 -8.01 -13.98 5.25
C TYR A 107 -7.31 -15.25 5.73
N SER A 108 -6.35 -15.13 6.66
CA SER A 108 -5.71 -16.29 7.30
C SER A 108 -6.74 -17.18 7.99
N SER A 109 -7.66 -16.58 8.76
CA SER A 109 -8.76 -17.30 9.41
C SER A 109 -9.70 -17.94 8.41
N LEU A 110 -10.04 -17.24 7.33
CA LEU A 110 -10.84 -17.80 6.23
C LEU A 110 -10.17 -19.05 5.65
N CYS A 111 -8.88 -18.98 5.31
CA CYS A 111 -8.12 -20.11 4.78
C CYS A 111 -8.07 -21.29 5.75
N LEU A 112 -7.81 -21.05 7.03
CA LEU A 112 -7.71 -22.09 8.05
C LEU A 112 -9.03 -22.86 8.19
N VAL A 113 -10.14 -22.13 8.30
CA VAL A 113 -11.47 -22.75 8.42
C VAL A 113 -11.85 -23.49 7.15
N SER A 114 -11.68 -22.86 5.97
CA SER A 114 -11.93 -23.53 4.70
C SER A 114 -11.12 -24.83 4.56
N PHE A 115 -9.84 -24.80 4.90
CA PHE A 115 -8.97 -25.97 4.83
C PHE A 115 -9.37 -27.07 5.83
N SER A 116 -9.84 -26.71 7.03
CA SER A 116 -10.26 -27.71 8.04
C SER A 116 -11.45 -28.56 7.62
N PHE A 117 -12.25 -28.07 6.67
CA PHE A 117 -13.41 -28.79 6.12
C PHE A 117 -13.16 -29.34 4.73
N TYR A 118 -11.93 -29.23 4.22
CA TYR A 118 -11.58 -29.74 2.91
C TYR A 118 -11.39 -31.26 2.94
N ASP A 119 -12.19 -31.99 2.18
CA ASP A 119 -11.97 -33.41 1.90
C ASP A 119 -11.47 -33.59 0.46
N SER A 120 -10.24 -34.08 0.31
CA SER A 120 -9.63 -34.36 -0.99
C SER A 120 -10.28 -35.56 -1.71
N ASN A 121 -11.03 -36.40 -0.99
CA ASN A 121 -11.78 -37.51 -1.57
C ASN A 121 -13.17 -37.06 -2.06
N ASP A 122 -13.62 -35.89 -1.62
CA ASP A 122 -14.84 -35.26 -2.11
C ASP A 122 -14.53 -34.51 -3.42
N ASN A 123 -15.01 -35.08 -4.53
CA ASN A 123 -14.84 -34.52 -5.87
C ASN A 123 -15.63 -33.21 -6.11
N ARG A 124 -16.24 -32.62 -5.09
CA ARG A 124 -16.89 -31.30 -5.19
C ARG A 124 -15.89 -30.19 -4.91
N PRO A 125 -16.05 -29.01 -5.53
CA PRO A 125 -15.24 -27.83 -5.18
C PRO A 125 -15.36 -27.49 -3.69
N LEU A 126 -14.28 -26.98 -3.09
CA LEU A 126 -14.22 -26.64 -1.66
C LEU A 126 -15.41 -25.79 -1.21
N GLY A 127 -15.78 -24.77 -1.99
CA GLY A 127 -16.91 -23.89 -1.66
C GLY A 127 -18.22 -24.66 -1.46
N THR A 128 -18.45 -25.73 -2.21
CA THR A 128 -19.64 -26.59 -2.07
C THR A 128 -19.58 -27.46 -0.82
N GLN A 129 -18.38 -27.81 -0.36
CA GLN A 129 -18.19 -28.61 0.86
C GLN A 129 -18.47 -27.77 2.13
N ILE A 130 -18.23 -26.46 2.07
CA ILE A 130 -18.22 -25.59 3.26
C ILE A 130 -19.33 -24.52 3.30
N ASN A 131 -20.07 -24.30 2.22
CA ASN A 131 -21.04 -23.19 2.12
C ASN A 131 -22.16 -23.18 3.18
N GLN A 132 -22.49 -24.33 3.76
CA GLN A 132 -23.51 -24.46 4.82
C GLN A 132 -22.91 -24.46 6.22
N ASN A 133 -21.58 -24.48 6.34
CA ASN A 133 -20.90 -24.52 7.62
C ASN A 133 -20.95 -23.14 8.32
N GLN A 134 -21.42 -23.11 9.57
CA GLN A 134 -21.58 -21.87 10.33
C GLN A 134 -20.26 -21.17 10.65
N ASP A 135 -19.20 -21.93 10.91
CA ASP A 135 -17.87 -21.37 11.19
C ASP A 135 -17.31 -20.70 9.94
N TYR A 136 -17.48 -21.33 8.77
CA TYR A 136 -17.11 -20.74 7.48
C TYR A 136 -17.89 -19.46 7.19
N ILE A 137 -19.22 -19.48 7.36
CA ILE A 137 -20.07 -18.30 7.14
C ILE A 137 -19.61 -17.14 8.03
N LYS A 138 -19.29 -17.43 9.31
CA LYS A 138 -18.78 -16.42 10.24
C LYS A 138 -17.48 -15.79 9.76
N VAL A 139 -16.44 -16.57 9.48
CA VAL A 139 -15.15 -16.02 9.06
C VAL A 139 -15.20 -15.37 7.67
N SER A 140 -16.09 -15.83 6.80
CA SER A 140 -16.35 -15.20 5.51
C SER A 140 -16.95 -13.81 5.67
N ASN A 141 -17.94 -13.65 6.55
CA ASN A 141 -18.53 -12.34 6.87
C ASN A 141 -17.53 -11.40 7.54
N GLU A 142 -16.68 -11.92 8.44
CA GLU A 142 -15.59 -11.16 9.06
C GLU A 142 -14.58 -10.68 8.01
N HIS A 143 -14.20 -11.53 7.07
CA HIS A 143 -13.29 -11.17 5.98
C HIS A 143 -13.89 -10.12 5.03
N ILE A 144 -15.16 -10.26 4.65
CA ILE A 144 -15.88 -9.24 3.87
C ILE A 144 -15.88 -7.90 4.61
N SER A 145 -16.18 -7.90 5.90
CA SER A 145 -16.18 -6.69 6.72
C SER A 145 -14.78 -6.06 6.86
N ALA A 146 -13.73 -6.88 6.93
CA ALA A 146 -12.35 -6.39 6.95
C ALA A 146 -11.93 -5.78 5.61
N ARG A 147 -12.32 -6.42 4.50
CA ARG A 147 -12.10 -5.92 3.13
C ARG A 147 -12.76 -4.56 2.92
N ASP A 148 -14.03 -4.45 3.29
CA ASP A 148 -14.80 -3.22 3.06
C ASP A 148 -14.24 -2.07 3.90
N ARG A 149 -13.86 -2.33 5.16
CA ARG A 149 -13.16 -1.34 5.99
C ARG A 149 -11.81 -0.92 5.41
N LEU A 150 -11.02 -1.86 4.89
CA LEU A 150 -9.74 -1.52 4.24
C LEU A 150 -9.97 -0.65 3.00
N GLN A 151 -10.99 -0.95 2.19
CA GLN A 151 -11.37 -0.14 1.04
C GLN A 151 -11.73 1.30 1.46
N ASP A 152 -12.52 1.44 2.52
CA ASP A 152 -12.91 2.75 3.05
C ASP A 152 -11.70 3.57 3.54
N GLU A 153 -10.74 2.94 4.23
CA GLU A 153 -9.51 3.62 4.66
C GLU A 153 -8.61 4.01 3.48
N ILE A 154 -8.48 3.15 2.47
CA ILE A 154 -7.78 3.48 1.22
C ILE A 154 -8.48 4.66 0.52
N GLN A 155 -9.81 4.71 0.52
CA GLN A 155 -10.50 5.86 -0.08
C GLN A 155 -10.27 7.12 0.74
N ARG A 156 -10.41 7.05 2.07
CA ARG A 156 -10.26 8.17 3.00
C ARG A 156 -8.89 8.82 2.90
N HIS A 157 -7.84 8.01 2.80
CA HIS A 157 -6.47 8.49 2.77
C HIS A 157 -5.94 8.85 1.39
N SER A 158 -6.69 8.58 0.31
CA SER A 158 -6.26 8.85 -1.08
C SER A 158 -5.75 10.28 -1.28
N ALA A 159 -6.53 11.28 -0.86
CA ALA A 159 -6.20 12.70 -1.02
C ALA A 159 -4.85 13.10 -0.38
N MET A 160 -4.40 12.39 0.66
CA MET A 160 -3.12 12.65 1.32
C MET A 160 -1.92 12.27 0.45
N TYR A 161 -2.10 11.32 -0.47
CA TYR A 161 -1.01 10.75 -1.28
C TYR A 161 -1.16 11.01 -2.78
N THR A 162 -2.34 11.43 -3.25
CA THR A 162 -2.61 11.65 -4.68
C THR A 162 -2.75 13.12 -5.09
N ASN A 163 -2.94 14.04 -4.14
CA ASN A 163 -3.03 15.47 -4.47
C ASN A 163 -1.62 16.06 -4.69
N VAL A 164 -1.34 16.48 -5.92
CA VAL A 164 -0.10 17.17 -6.32
C VAL A 164 -0.27 18.67 -6.15
#